data_AF-A0A841BQE0-F1
#
_entry.id   AF-A0A841BQE0-F1
#
_cell.length_a   1.000
_cell.length_b   1.000
_cell.length_c   1.000
_cell.angle_alpha   90.00
_cell.angle_beta   90.00
_cell.angle_gamma   90.00
#
_symmetry.space_group_name_H-M   'P 1'
#
loop_
_entity.id
_entity.type
_entity.pdbx_description
1 polymer ?
#
loop_
_entity_poly.entity_id
_entity_poly.type
_entity_poly.pdbx_seq_one_letter_code
_entity_poly.pdbx_strand_id
1 'polypeptide(L)'
;MGEPFPVLEEQILAPAPRSRLGVRRRDLDDLPVRRPGTTLVFDVDGAYRVRPVHGPLRPNEHHVVVATAVALVDMRPRTVEVEFPVASPDPAADFSARISFLCRVLDAAAVAQQGLSDLAPLLLGHLGQDQRMRWLATEFDATRMPEAARQVHRRIIAQLALAPPDIPGLAIQVVQVEIRMEGTGL
;
A
#
# COMPACT_ATOMS: atom_id res chain seq x y z
N MET A 1 -5.92 13.22 3.25
CA MET A 1 -6.01 11.83 2.78
C MET A 1 -4.87 11.64 1.79
N GLY A 2 -3.98 10.67 1.99
CA GLY A 2 -2.87 10.42 1.07
C GLY A 2 -3.38 10.06 -0.33
N GLU A 3 -2.54 10.20 -1.35
CA GLU A 3 -2.86 9.67 -2.69
C GLU A 3 -2.93 8.14 -2.60
N PRO A 4 -3.95 7.49 -3.18
CA PRO A 4 -4.09 6.03 -3.13
C PRO A 4 -2.85 5.35 -3.70
N PHE A 5 -2.43 4.27 -3.06
CA PHE A 5 -1.30 3.45 -3.47
C PHE A 5 -1.42 2.07 -2.82
N PRO A 6 -1.15 0.97 -3.55
CA PRO A 6 -0.64 0.91 -4.94
C PRO A 6 -1.69 0.96 -6.07
N VAL A 7 -2.95 0.63 -5.82
CA VAL A 7 -4.04 0.76 -6.79
C VAL A 7 -4.56 2.19 -6.75
N LEU A 8 -4.37 2.93 -7.84
CA LEU A 8 -4.74 4.34 -7.96
C LEU A 8 -6.23 4.52 -8.24
N GLU A 9 -6.77 3.64 -9.07
CA GLU A 9 -8.14 3.69 -9.57
C GLU A 9 -8.58 2.27 -9.94
N GLU A 10 -9.82 1.92 -9.64
CA GLU A 10 -10.45 0.68 -10.06
C GLU A 10 -11.82 1.00 -10.65
N GLN A 11 -12.13 0.42 -11.80
CA GLN A 11 -13.34 0.71 -12.55
C GLN A 11 -13.98 -0.58 -13.04
N ILE A 12 -15.28 -0.73 -12.74
CA ILE A 12 -16.12 -1.78 -13.32
C ILE A 12 -16.47 -1.40 -14.75
N LEU A 13 -16.35 -2.35 -15.66
CA LEU A 13 -16.52 -2.14 -17.09
C LEU A 13 -17.82 -2.78 -17.58
N ALA A 14 -18.63 -1.99 -18.29
CA ALA A 14 -19.78 -2.53 -19.01
C ALA A 14 -19.31 -3.50 -20.11
N PRO A 15 -20.09 -4.54 -20.46
CA PRO A 15 -19.74 -5.45 -21.55
C PRO A 15 -19.42 -4.69 -22.83
N ALA A 16 -18.31 -5.04 -23.49
CA ALA A 16 -17.89 -4.34 -24.69
C ALA A 16 -18.97 -4.41 -25.80
N PRO A 17 -19.35 -3.28 -26.41
CA PRO A 17 -20.39 -3.25 -27.43
C PRO A 17 -20.00 -4.08 -28.65
N ARG A 18 -21.02 -4.65 -29.31
CA ARG A 18 -20.87 -5.39 -30.57
C ARG A 18 -21.18 -4.47 -31.74
N SER A 19 -20.30 -4.43 -32.73
CA SER A 19 -20.62 -3.79 -34.01
C SER A 19 -21.66 -4.60 -34.79
N ARG A 20 -22.24 -4.00 -35.83
CA ARG A 20 -23.17 -4.69 -36.75
C ARG A 20 -22.57 -5.94 -37.41
N LEU A 21 -21.24 -6.04 -37.49
CA LEU A 21 -20.52 -7.20 -38.02
C LEU A 21 -20.14 -8.23 -36.94
N GLY A 22 -20.66 -8.09 -35.72
CA GLY A 22 -20.44 -9.02 -34.61
C GLY A 22 -19.10 -8.86 -33.89
N VAL A 23 -18.22 -7.97 -34.37
CA VAL A 23 -16.91 -7.66 -33.76
C VAL A 23 -17.12 -6.84 -32.49
N ARG A 24 -16.55 -7.31 -31.37
CA ARG A 24 -16.53 -6.57 -30.11
C ARG A 24 -15.36 -5.59 -30.08
N ARG A 25 -15.62 -4.39 -29.61
CA ARG A 25 -14.62 -3.34 -29.43
C ARG A 25 -14.98 -2.51 -28.20
N ARG A 26 -13.99 -2.14 -27.39
CA ARG A 26 -14.17 -1.21 -26.27
C ARG A 26 -13.64 0.17 -26.64
N ASP A 27 -14.31 1.22 -26.19
CA ASP A 27 -13.73 2.56 -26.27
C ASP A 27 -12.57 2.66 -25.27
N LEU A 28 -11.43 3.18 -25.70
CA LEU A 28 -10.28 3.32 -24.80
C LEU A 28 -10.48 4.47 -23.82
N ASP A 29 -11.36 5.41 -24.16
CA ASP A 29 -11.75 6.51 -23.29
C ASP A 29 -12.61 6.03 -22.11
N ASP A 30 -13.15 4.80 -22.17
CA ASP A 30 -13.83 4.14 -21.05
C ASP A 30 -12.86 3.55 -20.02
N LEU A 31 -11.54 3.61 -20.26
CA LEU A 31 -10.51 3.01 -19.39
C LEU A 31 -9.75 4.08 -18.60
N PRO A 32 -9.23 3.75 -17.40
CA PRO A 32 -8.41 4.66 -16.62
C PRO A 32 -7.23 5.22 -17.41
N VAL A 33 -7.01 6.53 -17.29
CA VAL A 33 -5.97 7.23 -18.05
C VAL A 33 -4.60 6.82 -17.53
N ARG A 34 -3.80 6.20 -18.40
CA ARG A 34 -2.44 5.79 -18.06
C ARG A 34 -1.51 6.99 -17.93
N ARG A 35 -0.83 7.08 -16.79
CA ARG A 35 0.27 8.01 -16.54
C ARG A 35 1.63 7.29 -16.64
N PRO A 36 2.74 7.99 -16.90
CA PRO A 36 4.06 7.37 -16.86
C PRO A 36 4.32 6.67 -15.52
N GLY A 37 4.78 5.41 -15.58
CA GLY A 37 4.99 4.58 -14.39
C GLY A 37 3.77 3.79 -13.93
N THR A 38 2.64 3.85 -14.64
CA THR A 38 1.43 3.07 -14.32
C THR A 38 1.18 1.94 -15.31
N THR A 39 0.50 0.88 -14.84
CA THR A 39 0.04 -0.23 -15.67
C THR A 39 -1.44 -0.51 -15.43
N LEU A 40 -2.12 -1.00 -16.48
CA LEU A 40 -3.49 -1.48 -16.37
C LEU A 40 -3.49 -2.98 -16.10
N VAL A 41 -4.32 -3.38 -15.15
CA VAL A 41 -4.59 -4.78 -14.82
C VAL A 41 -6.07 -5.03 -15.08
N PHE A 42 -6.35 -6.03 -15.92
CA PHE A 42 -7.72 -6.36 -16.31
C PHE A 42 -8.18 -7.58 -15.53
N ASP A 43 -9.35 -7.49 -14.90
CA ASP A 43 -10.06 -8.65 -14.38
C ASP A 43 -10.83 -9.32 -15.52
N VAL A 44 -10.43 -10.55 -15.84
CA VAL A 44 -11.05 -11.39 -16.85
C VAL A 44 -11.51 -12.68 -16.19
N ASP A 45 -12.81 -12.80 -15.94
CA ASP A 45 -13.43 -13.96 -15.31
C ASP A 45 -12.79 -14.32 -13.95
N GLY A 46 -12.43 -13.30 -13.14
CA GLY A 46 -11.76 -13.46 -11.84
C GLY A 46 -10.24 -13.63 -11.92
N ALA A 47 -9.68 -13.68 -13.13
CA ALA A 47 -8.22 -13.72 -13.34
C ALA A 47 -7.69 -12.33 -13.68
N TYR A 48 -6.89 -11.78 -12.77
CA TYR A 48 -6.21 -10.50 -12.96
C TYR A 48 -5.02 -10.66 -13.90
N ARG A 49 -5.06 -9.97 -15.04
CA ARG A 49 -4.02 -10.04 -16.07
C ARG A 49 -3.38 -8.69 -16.27
N VAL A 50 -2.07 -8.63 -16.01
CA VAL A 50 -1.25 -7.48 -16.40
C VAL A 50 -1.13 -7.48 -17.92
N ARG A 51 -1.27 -6.31 -18.53
CA ARG A 51 -1.02 -6.18 -19.97
C ARG A 51 0.45 -6.50 -20.29
N PRO A 52 0.75 -7.49 -21.15
CA PRO A 52 2.13 -7.92 -21.39
C PRO A 52 2.94 -7.03 -22.36
N VAL A 53 2.31 -6.10 -23.09
CA VAL A 53 2.93 -5.48 -24.29
C VAL A 53 3.32 -4.02 -24.08
N HIS A 54 4.57 -3.69 -24.44
CA HIS A 54 5.00 -2.32 -24.74
C HIS A 54 4.37 -1.88 -26.08
N GLY A 55 3.43 -0.93 -26.02
CA GLY A 55 2.70 -0.47 -27.21
C GLY A 55 1.33 0.15 -26.88
N PRO A 56 0.66 0.75 -27.88
CA PRO A 56 -0.70 1.28 -27.73
C PRO A 56 -1.66 0.14 -27.41
N LEU A 57 -2.60 0.38 -26.49
CA LEU A 57 -3.66 -0.57 -26.19
C LEU A 57 -4.58 -0.68 -27.41
N ARG A 58 -4.88 -1.89 -27.88
CA ARG A 58 -5.81 -2.06 -28.99
C ARG A 58 -7.23 -2.29 -28.46
N PRO A 59 -8.23 -1.56 -28.98
CA PRO A 59 -9.64 -1.69 -28.58
C PRO A 59 -10.28 -3.08 -28.70
N ASN A 60 -9.67 -3.98 -29.46
CA ASN A 60 -10.18 -5.32 -29.78
C ASN A 60 -9.33 -6.45 -29.17
N GLU A 61 -8.33 -6.13 -28.36
CA GLU A 61 -7.58 -7.15 -27.60
C GLU A 61 -8.54 -7.93 -26.70
N HIS A 62 -8.35 -9.26 -26.65
CA HIS A 62 -9.29 -10.15 -25.96
C HIS A 62 -9.54 -9.71 -24.52
N HIS A 63 -8.48 -9.54 -23.71
CA HIS A 63 -8.59 -9.14 -22.31
C HIS A 63 -9.24 -7.75 -22.13
N VAL A 64 -9.07 -6.82 -23.08
CA VAL A 64 -9.73 -5.50 -23.03
C VAL A 64 -11.24 -5.62 -23.25
N VAL A 65 -11.65 -6.52 -24.14
CA VAL A 65 -13.05 -6.71 -24.53
C VAL A 65 -13.83 -7.54 -23.51
N VAL A 66 -13.21 -8.58 -22.95
CA VAL A 66 -13.90 -9.50 -22.03
C VAL A 66 -13.82 -9.06 -20.58
N ALA A 67 -12.93 -8.12 -20.24
CA ALA A 67 -12.76 -7.69 -18.86
C ALA A 67 -14.02 -7.07 -18.25
N THR A 68 -14.28 -7.50 -17.01
CA THR A 68 -15.35 -7.03 -16.12
C THR A 68 -14.93 -5.85 -15.27
N ALA A 69 -13.63 -5.72 -14.98
CA ALA A 69 -13.05 -4.57 -14.30
C ALA A 69 -11.63 -4.28 -14.77
N VAL A 70 -11.15 -3.08 -14.49
CA VAL A 70 -9.77 -2.66 -14.72
C VAL A 70 -9.26 -1.86 -13.53
N ALA A 71 -8.04 -2.17 -13.10
CA ALA A 71 -7.31 -1.43 -12.09
C ALA A 71 -6.11 -0.71 -12.73
N LEU A 72 -5.89 0.54 -12.32
CA LEU A 72 -4.69 1.30 -12.63
C LEU A 72 -3.72 1.22 -11.45
N VAL A 73 -2.56 0.61 -11.67
CA VAL A 73 -1.57 0.35 -10.62
C VAL A 73 -0.33 1.21 -10.84
N ASP A 74 0.15 1.87 -9.78
CA ASP A 74 1.42 2.59 -9.80
C ASP A 74 2.61 1.64 -9.58
N MET A 75 3.52 1.60 -10.55
CA MET A 75 4.72 0.76 -10.50
C MET A 75 5.94 1.52 -9.98
N ARG A 76 5.83 2.84 -9.76
CA ARG A 76 6.94 3.64 -9.25
C ARG A 76 7.13 3.41 -7.75
N PRO A 77 8.38 3.48 -7.26
CA PRO A 77 8.63 3.49 -5.83
C PRO A 77 7.93 4.69 -5.17
N ARG A 78 7.24 4.46 -4.05
CA ARG A 78 6.62 5.49 -3.22
C ARG A 78 6.97 5.27 -1.76
N THR A 79 7.15 6.36 -1.03
CA THR A 79 7.29 6.33 0.42
C THR A 79 5.90 6.34 1.06
N VAL A 80 5.58 5.30 1.82
CA VAL A 80 4.38 5.21 2.67
C VAL A 80 4.82 5.45 4.10
N GLU A 81 4.16 6.40 4.76
CA GLU A 81 4.45 6.73 6.15
C GLU A 81 3.32 6.21 7.04
N VAL A 82 3.70 5.59 8.14
CA VAL A 82 2.74 5.14 9.16
C VAL A 82 3.17 5.66 10.52
N GLU A 83 2.16 5.95 11.33
CA GLU A 83 2.35 6.41 12.70
C GLU A 83 1.82 5.33 13.65
N PHE A 84 2.74 4.70 14.38
CA PHE A 84 2.44 3.67 15.35
C PHE A 84 2.37 4.33 16.74
N PRO A 85 1.17 4.42 17.35
CA PRO A 85 1.04 5.00 18.68
C PRO A 85 1.65 4.06 19.72
N VAL A 86 2.37 4.64 20.67
CA VAL A 86 2.93 3.92 21.82
C VAL A 86 2.37 4.56 23.08
N ALA A 87 1.39 3.88 23.68
CA ALA A 87 0.71 4.38 24.86
C ALA A 87 1.61 4.31 26.09
N SER A 88 1.71 5.42 26.81
CA SER A 88 2.34 5.54 28.12
C SER A 88 1.28 5.45 29.23
N PRO A 89 1.61 4.96 30.44
CA PRO A 89 0.73 5.06 31.61
C PRO A 89 0.42 6.52 32.01
N ASP A 90 1.34 7.43 31.69
CA ASP A 90 1.17 8.87 31.82
C ASP A 90 0.82 9.46 30.44
N PRO A 91 -0.41 9.97 30.22
CA PRO A 91 -0.81 10.59 28.96
C PRO A 91 0.02 11.82 28.57
N ALA A 92 0.66 12.49 29.54
CA ALA A 92 1.58 13.60 29.25
C ALA A 92 2.92 13.12 28.66
N ALA A 93 3.11 11.80 28.57
CA ALA A 93 4.31 11.14 28.10
C ALA A 93 4.03 10.18 26.93
N ASP A 94 2.87 10.32 26.26
CA ASP A 94 2.58 9.58 25.04
C ASP A 94 3.58 9.95 23.94
N PHE A 95 3.93 8.94 23.12
CA PHE A 95 4.77 9.14 21.97
C PHE A 95 4.36 8.23 20.82
N SER A 96 4.68 8.66 19.61
CA SER A 96 4.44 7.90 18.39
C SER A 96 5.76 7.52 17.74
N ALA A 97 5.77 6.38 17.08
CA ALA A 97 6.82 6.03 16.15
C ALA A 97 6.31 6.31 14.74
N ARG A 98 6.97 7.21 14.01
CA ARG A 98 6.75 7.41 12.57
C ARG A 98 7.73 6.53 11.80
N ILE A 99 7.20 5.65 10.97
CA ILE A 99 8.00 4.74 10.14
C ILE A 99 7.72 5.05 8.68
N SER A 100 8.78 5.25 7.91
CA SER A 100 8.71 5.46 6.47
C SER A 100 9.17 4.18 5.76
N PHE A 101 8.30 3.68 4.89
CA PHE A 101 8.53 2.50 4.05
C PHE A 101 8.63 2.91 2.59
N LEU A 102 9.72 2.57 1.93
CA LEU A 102 9.82 2.63 0.48
C LEU A 102 9.17 1.38 -0.10
N CYS A 103 8.04 1.56 -0.78
CA CYS A 103 7.24 0.50 -1.37
C CYS A 103 7.32 0.57 -2.89
N ARG A 104 7.44 -0.58 -3.56
CA ARG A 104 7.42 -0.68 -5.03
C ARG A 104 6.63 -1.91 -5.46
N VAL A 105 5.71 -1.74 -6.41
CA VAL A 105 5.01 -2.88 -7.00
C VAL A 105 5.96 -3.68 -7.89
N LEU A 106 6.05 -4.97 -7.62
CA LEU A 106 6.75 -5.97 -8.44
C LEU A 106 5.77 -6.78 -9.28
N ASP A 107 4.56 -7.04 -8.77
CA ASP A 107 3.49 -7.76 -9.46
C ASP A 107 2.16 -7.00 -9.33
N ALA A 108 1.75 -6.35 -10.41
CA ALA A 108 0.52 -5.57 -10.44
C ALA A 108 -0.74 -6.45 -10.39
N ALA A 109 -0.69 -7.69 -10.90
CA ALA A 109 -1.85 -8.58 -10.85
C ALA A 109 -2.15 -9.01 -9.42
N ALA A 110 -1.12 -9.40 -8.66
CA ALA A 110 -1.27 -9.76 -7.25
C ALA A 110 -1.85 -8.60 -6.42
N VAL A 111 -1.33 -7.39 -6.64
CA VAL A 111 -1.78 -6.17 -5.96
C VAL A 111 -3.24 -5.81 -6.30
N ALA A 112 -3.60 -5.86 -7.58
CA ALA A 112 -4.96 -5.56 -8.02
C ALA A 112 -5.97 -6.61 -7.53
N GLN A 113 -5.57 -7.89 -7.51
CA GLN A 113 -6.40 -8.98 -6.99
C GLN A 113 -6.77 -8.78 -5.51
N GLN A 114 -5.87 -8.15 -4.74
CA GLN A 114 -6.10 -7.85 -3.33
C GLN A 114 -6.84 -6.52 -3.10
N GLY A 115 -7.10 -5.72 -4.14
CA GLY A 115 -7.76 -4.42 -4.01
C GLY A 115 -6.98 -3.43 -3.15
N LEU A 116 -5.65 -3.48 -3.16
CA LEU A 116 -4.81 -2.67 -2.26
C LEU A 116 -4.77 -1.20 -2.70
N SER A 117 -5.60 -0.35 -2.10
CA SER A 117 -5.57 1.11 -2.34
C SER A 117 -4.85 1.90 -1.24
N ASP A 118 -4.63 1.31 -0.07
CA ASP A 118 -3.92 1.91 1.06
C ASP A 118 -3.10 0.84 1.81
N LEU A 119 -1.78 1.04 1.88
CA LEU A 119 -0.87 0.14 2.59
C LEU A 119 -0.72 0.46 4.08
N ALA A 120 -1.08 1.67 4.52
CA ALA A 120 -0.83 2.09 5.90
C ALA A 120 -1.48 1.15 6.94
N PRO A 121 -2.74 0.72 6.78
CA PRO A 121 -3.35 -0.22 7.73
C PRO A 121 -2.65 -1.58 7.79
N LEU A 122 -2.17 -2.09 6.65
CA LEU A 122 -1.46 -3.37 6.58
C LEU A 122 -0.10 -3.29 7.28
N LEU A 123 0.64 -2.21 7.03
CA LEU A 123 1.93 -1.96 7.66
C LEU A 123 1.79 -1.72 9.18
N LEU A 124 0.75 -1.00 9.62
CA LEU A 124 0.42 -0.85 11.04
C LEU A 124 0.02 -2.18 11.69
N GLY A 125 -0.77 -2.99 10.99
CA GLY A 125 -1.14 -4.34 11.42
C GLY A 125 0.09 -5.22 11.62
N HIS A 126 1.05 -5.16 10.69
CA HIS A 126 2.33 -5.87 10.79
C HIS A 126 3.14 -5.44 12.02
N LEU A 127 3.27 -4.14 12.25
CA LEU A 127 3.93 -3.61 13.45
C LEU A 127 3.21 -4.08 14.71
N GLY A 128 1.88 -4.02 14.72
CA GLY A 128 1.04 -4.42 15.85
C GLY A 128 1.07 -5.90 16.23
N GLN A 129 1.70 -6.78 15.44
CA GLN A 129 1.87 -8.20 15.77
C GLN A 129 2.84 -8.41 16.95
N ASP A 130 3.78 -7.50 17.20
CA ASP A 130 4.64 -7.58 18.38
C ASP A 130 3.89 -7.07 19.62
N GLN A 131 3.27 -8.01 20.33
CA GLN A 131 2.54 -7.71 21.57
C GLN A 131 3.43 -7.01 22.61
N ARG A 132 4.73 -7.32 22.69
CA ARG A 132 5.63 -6.68 23.67
C ARG A 132 5.83 -5.21 23.37
N MET A 133 5.80 -4.83 22.09
CA MET A 133 5.93 -3.42 21.69
C MET A 133 4.80 -2.55 22.26
N ARG A 134 3.59 -3.10 22.42
CA ARG A 134 2.45 -2.40 23.03
C ARG A 134 2.62 -2.17 24.53
N TRP A 135 3.38 -3.02 25.21
CA TRP A 135 3.58 -2.96 26.67
C TRP A 135 4.88 -2.25 27.05
N LEU A 136 5.83 -2.08 26.13
CA LEU A 136 7.15 -1.52 26.44
C LEU A 136 7.08 -0.14 27.12
N ALA A 137 6.19 0.76 26.67
CA ALA A 137 6.06 2.07 27.30
C ALA A 137 5.38 2.01 28.68
N THR A 138 4.66 0.94 29.01
CA THR A 138 4.03 0.77 30.33
C THR A 138 5.02 0.48 31.45
N GLU A 139 6.25 0.10 31.11
CA GLU A 139 7.32 -0.18 32.08
C GLU A 139 8.15 1.05 32.47
N PHE A 140 7.87 2.24 31.89
CA PHE A 140 8.64 3.46 32.11
C PHE A 140 7.79 4.59 32.67
N ASP A 141 8.30 5.25 33.72
CA ASP A 141 7.76 6.52 34.20
C ASP A 141 8.15 7.68 33.26
N ALA A 142 7.43 8.81 33.35
CA ALA A 142 7.65 10.02 32.53
C ALA A 142 9.12 10.50 32.50
N THR A 143 9.86 10.32 33.60
CA THR A 143 11.28 10.72 33.70
C THR A 143 12.24 9.83 32.90
N ARG A 144 11.81 8.64 32.49
CA ARG A 144 12.58 7.66 31.70
C ARG A 144 12.13 7.57 30.24
N MET A 145 11.27 8.50 29.78
CA MET A 145 10.76 8.51 28.41
C MET A 145 11.83 8.55 27.31
N PRO A 146 12.94 9.31 27.44
CA PRO A 146 14.01 9.23 26.44
C PRO A 146 14.63 7.83 26.33
N GLU A 147 14.63 7.04 27.41
CA GLU A 147 15.10 5.67 27.40
C GLU A 147 14.06 4.73 26.77
N ALA A 148 12.78 4.90 27.11
CA ALA A 148 11.66 4.19 26.49
C ALA A 148 11.66 4.38 24.97
N ALA A 149 11.80 5.62 24.49
CA ALA A 149 11.89 5.96 23.07
C ALA A 149 13.03 5.22 22.36
N ARG A 150 14.23 5.17 22.97
CA ARG A 150 15.37 4.42 22.42
C ARG A 150 15.11 2.92 22.38
N GLN A 151 14.46 2.36 23.40
CA GLN A 151 14.14 0.94 23.43
C GLN A 151 13.09 0.58 22.37
N VAL A 152 12.04 1.38 22.23
CA VAL A 152 11.02 1.23 21.18
C VAL A 152 11.65 1.32 19.80
N HIS A 153 12.48 2.33 19.54
CA HIS A 153 13.18 2.47 18.27
C HIS A 153 14.02 1.24 17.93
N ARG A 154 14.81 0.73 18.89
CA ARG A 154 15.60 -0.50 18.71
C ARG A 154 14.72 -1.72 18.45
N ARG A 155 13.58 -1.83 19.14
CA ARG A 155 12.65 -2.95 19.00
C ARG A 155 12.00 -2.95 17.62
N ILE A 156 11.53 -1.80 17.15
CA ILE A 156 10.96 -1.62 15.81
C ILE A 156 11.96 -2.04 14.74
N ILE A 157 13.20 -1.54 14.81
CA ILE A 157 14.25 -1.92 13.86
C ILE A 157 14.51 -3.44 13.90
N ALA A 158 14.64 -4.01 15.09
CA ALA A 158 14.89 -5.44 15.25
C ALA A 158 13.74 -6.30 14.70
N GLN A 159 12.49 -5.93 14.98
CA GLN A 159 11.31 -6.60 14.45
C GLN A 159 11.30 -6.56 12.91
N LEU A 160 11.48 -5.38 12.33
CA LEU A 160 11.45 -5.19 10.88
C LEU A 160 12.62 -5.88 10.17
N ALA A 161 13.77 -6.03 10.83
CA ALA A 161 14.91 -6.79 10.29
C ALA A 161 14.67 -8.32 10.34
N LEU A 162 13.99 -8.83 11.36
CA LEU A 162 13.73 -10.27 11.55
C LEU A 162 12.51 -10.76 10.76
N ALA A 163 11.48 -9.92 10.68
CA ALA A 163 10.21 -10.19 10.03
C ALA A 163 9.81 -8.95 9.23
N PRO A 164 10.38 -8.74 8.03
CA PRO A 164 9.95 -7.65 7.15
C PRO A 164 8.48 -7.84 6.75
N PRO A 165 7.74 -6.75 6.47
CA PRO A 165 6.38 -6.86 5.95
C PRO A 165 6.37 -7.60 4.62
N ASP A 166 5.56 -8.65 4.52
CA ASP A 166 5.35 -9.42 3.29
C ASP A 166 3.94 -9.16 2.76
N ILE A 167 3.85 -8.34 1.72
CA ILE A 167 2.60 -8.05 1.02
C ILE A 167 2.75 -8.53 -0.42
N PRO A 168 1.93 -9.49 -0.89
CA PRO A 168 2.08 -10.07 -2.21
C PRO A 168 2.13 -9.03 -3.33
N GLY A 169 3.15 -9.15 -4.18
CA GLY A 169 3.38 -8.24 -5.30
C GLY A 169 4.06 -6.92 -4.95
N LEU A 170 4.49 -6.71 -3.72
CA LEU A 170 5.23 -5.52 -3.27
C LEU A 170 6.64 -5.86 -2.78
N ALA A 171 7.60 -5.02 -3.14
CA ALA A 171 8.85 -4.87 -2.42
C ALA A 171 8.71 -3.74 -1.41
N ILE A 172 9.04 -4.02 -0.15
CA ILE A 172 8.91 -3.08 0.96
C ILE A 172 10.25 -2.98 1.68
N GLN A 173 10.75 -1.76 1.83
CA GLN A 173 11.98 -1.49 2.57
C GLN A 173 11.73 -0.38 3.60
N VAL A 174 12.18 -0.61 4.84
CA VAL A 174 12.19 0.45 5.86
C VAL A 174 13.31 1.43 5.51
N VAL A 175 12.97 2.71 5.39
CA VAL A 175 13.96 3.77 5.12
C VAL A 175 14.24 4.64 6.33
N GLN A 176 13.25 4.80 7.22
CA GLN A 176 13.38 5.69 8.37
C GLN A 176 12.44 5.27 9.50
N VAL A 177 12.92 5.42 10.74
CA VAL A 177 12.14 5.28 11.97
C VAL A 177 12.44 6.50 12.82
N GLU A 178 11.42 7.30 13.11
CA GLU A 178 11.49 8.46 13.99
C GLU A 178 10.60 8.23 15.21
N ILE A 179 11.07 8.59 16.39
CA ILE A 179 10.22 8.67 17.58
C ILE A 179 9.86 10.12 17.80
N ARG A 180 8.56 10.39 17.94
CA ARG A 180 8.02 11.71 18.21
C ARG A 180 7.34 11.68 19.56
N MET A 181 7.83 12.51 20.48
CA MET A 181 7.13 12.75 21.73
C MET A 181 5.92 13.62 21.43
N GLU A 182 4.73 13.22 21.89
CA GLU A 182 3.57 14.10 21.85
C GLU A 182 3.70 15.10 23.00
N GLY A 183 4.51 16.13 22.77
CA GLY A 183 4.63 17.24 23.70
C GLY A 183 3.30 17.99 23.74
N THR A 184 2.62 18.00 24.89
CA THR A 184 1.64 19.04 25.18
C THR A 184 2.37 20.37 25.02
N GLY A 185 1.97 21.16 24.03
CA GLY A 185 2.49 22.52 23.86
C GLY A 185 2.33 23.27 25.17
N LEU A 186 3.46 23.81 25.67
CA LEU A 186 3.44 24.92 26.62
C LEU A 186 3.01 26.20 25.90
#